data_AF-A0A2E6AV56-F1
#
_entry.id   AF-A0A2E6AV56-F1
#
_cell.length_a   1.000
_cell.length_b   1.000
_cell.length_c   1.000
_cell.angle_alpha   90.00
_cell.angle_beta   90.00
_cell.angle_gamma   90.00
#
_symmetry.space_group_name_H-M   'P 1'
#
loop_
_entity.id
_entity.type
_entity.pdbx_description
1 polymer ?
#
loop_
_entity_poly.entity_id
_entity_poly.type
_entity_poly.pdbx_seq_one_letter_code
_entity_poly.pdbx_strand_id
1 'polypeptide(L)'
;MIEIKQHITFNKDLFLNIKIDDITVQENGLYLLSQYKISNFWKGKFFIKRLINKIFKYHIKMQMVWKNDFWKKIVIKKGAANIGSCETLSKSIEKKIPINRYKDIKYYEKLISNDKYLDPLLFISAKAITYLGGRAKNKDFFILDGTRRLIAHALSNKRPDILIIDLEDEK
;
A
#
# COMPACT_ATOMS: atom_id res chain seq x y z
N MET A 1 -1.50 -4.88 -16.15
CA MET A 1 -2.54 -4.94 -15.13
C MET A 1 -2.04 -5.75 -13.93
N ILE A 2 -2.19 -5.24 -12.72
CA ILE A 2 -1.90 -5.95 -11.45
C ILE A 2 -3.20 -6.13 -10.67
N GLU A 3 -3.44 -7.31 -10.12
CA GLU A 3 -4.59 -7.60 -9.27
C GLU A 3 -4.13 -7.95 -7.84
N ILE A 4 -4.72 -7.30 -6.83
CA ILE A 4 -4.34 -7.45 -5.43
C ILE A 4 -5.59 -7.72 -4.60
N LYS A 5 -5.54 -8.76 -3.75
CA LYS A 5 -6.54 -9.02 -2.72
C LYS A 5 -6.04 -8.51 -1.38
N GLN A 6 -6.48 -7.31 -0.98
CA GLN A 6 -5.99 -6.64 0.22
C GLN A 6 -6.94 -6.83 1.40
N HIS A 7 -6.49 -7.50 2.46
CA HIS A 7 -7.24 -7.57 3.72
C HIS A 7 -7.27 -6.21 4.43
N ILE A 8 -8.44 -5.80 4.92
CA ILE A 8 -8.65 -4.49 5.55
C ILE A 8 -8.97 -4.57 7.06
N THR A 9 -9.20 -5.77 7.58
CA THR A 9 -9.42 -6.06 9.00
C THR A 9 -8.29 -6.91 9.59
N PHE A 10 -8.09 -6.82 10.90
CA PHE A 10 -7.01 -7.55 11.60
C PHE A 10 -7.18 -9.07 11.55
N ASN A 11 -8.42 -9.56 11.69
CA ASN A 11 -8.79 -10.96 11.57
C ASN A 11 -8.87 -11.44 10.11
N LYS A 12 -8.54 -10.57 9.13
CA LYS A 12 -8.47 -10.88 7.69
C LYS A 12 -9.79 -11.35 7.06
N ASP A 13 -10.92 -11.11 7.71
CA ASP A 13 -12.25 -11.53 7.25
C ASP A 13 -12.86 -10.62 6.18
N LEU A 14 -12.37 -9.38 6.06
CA LEU A 14 -12.75 -8.44 5.02
C LEU A 14 -11.55 -8.15 4.13
N PHE A 15 -11.80 -8.11 2.82
CA PHE A 15 -10.81 -7.77 1.82
C PHE A 15 -11.40 -6.89 0.71
N LEU A 16 -10.53 -6.15 0.05
CA LEU A 16 -10.83 -5.40 -1.17
C LEU A 16 -10.06 -6.02 -2.33
N ASN A 17 -10.72 -6.14 -3.48
CA ASN A 17 -10.06 -6.45 -4.74
C ASN A 17 -9.64 -5.13 -5.39
N ILE A 18 -8.35 -5.00 -5.62
CA ILE A 18 -7.73 -3.82 -6.23
C ILE A 18 -7.18 -4.24 -7.58
N LYS A 19 -7.56 -3.53 -8.63
CA LYS A 19 -6.94 -3.64 -9.95
C LYS A 19 -6.16 -2.38 -10.21
N ILE A 20 -4.92 -2.52 -10.65
CA ILE A 20 -4.04 -1.39 -10.96
C ILE A 20 -3.76 -1.43 -12.45
N ASP A 21 -4.22 -0.38 -13.11
CA ASP A 21 -4.10 -0.16 -14.54
C ASP A 21 -3.03 0.91 -14.81
N ASP A 22 -2.58 0.99 -16.07
CA ASP A 22 -1.66 2.03 -16.56
C ASP A 22 -0.39 2.22 -15.73
N ILE A 23 0.23 1.10 -15.36
CA ILE A 23 1.42 1.10 -14.51
C ILE A 23 2.63 1.56 -15.29
N THR A 24 3.25 2.64 -14.84
CA THR A 24 4.45 3.23 -15.45
C THR A 24 5.59 3.25 -14.45
N VAL A 25 6.79 2.88 -14.91
CA VAL A 25 8.03 3.04 -14.14
C VAL A 25 8.35 4.53 -14.04
N GLN A 26 8.66 5.01 -12.84
CA GLN A 26 8.98 6.41 -12.57
C GLN A 26 10.49 6.62 -12.61
N GLU A 27 10.97 7.44 -13.56
CA GLU A 27 12.40 7.75 -13.72
C GLU A 27 13.02 8.30 -12.41
N ASN A 28 12.31 9.20 -11.73
CA ASN A 28 12.73 9.78 -10.45
C ASN A 28 12.13 9.06 -9.23
N GLY A 29 11.90 7.76 -9.34
CA GLY A 29 11.20 6.95 -8.34
C GLY A 29 11.76 7.09 -6.93
N LEU A 30 13.08 7.02 -6.76
CA LEU A 30 13.71 7.15 -5.43
C LEU A 30 13.54 8.54 -4.81
N TYR A 31 13.53 9.59 -5.64
CA TYR A 31 13.24 10.95 -5.17
C TYR A 31 11.79 11.04 -4.70
N LEU A 32 10.84 10.54 -5.50
CA LEU A 32 9.42 10.50 -5.15
C LEU A 32 9.19 9.74 -3.84
N LEU A 33 9.86 8.60 -3.67
CA LEU A 33 9.80 7.81 -2.45
C LEU A 33 10.39 8.54 -1.23
N SER A 34 11.43 9.36 -1.43
CA SER A 34 12.04 10.17 -0.36
C SER A 34 11.10 11.26 0.16
N GLN A 35 10.24 11.79 -0.71
CA GLN A 35 9.25 12.81 -0.38
C GLN A 35 7.95 12.23 0.18
N TYR A 36 7.75 10.91 0.09
CA TYR A 36 6.55 10.25 0.58
C TYR A 36 6.34 10.51 2.08
N LYS A 37 5.21 11.14 2.40
CA LYS A 37 4.84 11.48 3.77
C LYS A 37 4.01 10.35 4.38
N ILE A 38 4.59 9.64 5.34
CA ILE A 38 3.85 8.62 6.12
C ILE A 38 3.11 9.30 7.28
N SER A 39 3.70 10.36 7.84
CA SER A 39 3.06 11.29 8.78
C SER A 39 3.92 12.55 8.94
N ASN A 40 3.43 13.54 9.72
CA ASN A 40 4.08 14.84 9.89
C ASN A 40 5.55 14.76 10.32
N PHE A 41 5.95 13.72 11.08
CA PHE A 41 7.30 13.57 11.61
C PHE A 41 8.13 12.49 10.91
N TRP A 42 7.55 11.71 10.00
CA TRP A 42 8.18 10.47 9.53
C TRP A 42 8.17 10.42 7.99
N LYS A 43 9.34 10.67 7.37
CA LYS A 43 9.56 10.66 5.90
C LYS A 43 10.85 9.92 5.49
N GLY A 44 10.85 9.35 4.29
CA GLY A 44 12.05 8.80 3.67
C GLY A 44 12.40 7.34 3.99
N LYS A 45 13.57 6.91 3.49
CA LYS A 45 14.01 5.51 3.39
C LYS A 45 13.98 4.73 4.70
N PHE A 46 14.35 5.37 5.82
CA PHE A 46 14.39 4.72 7.13
C PHE A 46 12.99 4.22 7.57
N PHE A 47 11.93 5.00 7.34
CA PHE A 47 10.58 4.57 7.70
C PHE A 47 10.05 3.51 6.79
N ILE A 48 10.36 3.60 5.50
CA ILE A 48 9.96 2.58 4.53
C ILE A 48 10.61 1.25 4.90
N LYS A 49 11.89 1.24 5.26
CA LYS A 49 12.55 0.05 5.84
C LYS A 49 11.80 -0.48 7.06
N ARG A 50 11.37 0.40 7.98
CA ARG A 50 10.56 -0.01 9.15
C ARG A 50 9.19 -0.60 8.76
N LEU A 51 8.53 -0.05 7.74
CA LEU A 51 7.26 -0.58 7.22
C LEU A 51 7.45 -1.95 6.58
N ILE A 52 8.49 -2.12 5.75
CA ILE A 52 8.85 -3.41 5.17
C ILE A 52 9.13 -4.43 6.28
N ASN A 53 9.89 -4.05 7.31
CA ASN A 53 10.14 -4.92 8.46
C ASN A 53 8.86 -5.35 9.19
N LYS A 54 7.81 -4.52 9.23
CA LYS A 54 6.50 -4.92 9.76
C LYS A 54 5.84 -6.00 8.92
N ILE A 55 5.98 -5.96 7.59
CA ILE A 55 5.50 -7.05 6.70
C ILE A 55 6.20 -8.36 7.06
N PHE A 56 7.53 -8.34 7.22
CA PHE A 56 8.30 -9.50 7.67
C PHE A 56 7.82 -10.04 9.02
N LYS A 57 7.69 -9.17 10.04
CA LYS A 57 7.26 -9.56 11.39
C LYS A 57 5.83 -10.09 11.47
N TYR A 58 4.88 -9.46 10.77
CA TYR A 58 3.45 -9.71 10.98
C TYR A 58 2.79 -10.55 9.89
N HIS A 59 3.25 -10.43 8.63
CA HIS A 59 2.64 -11.12 7.49
C HIS A 59 3.43 -12.37 7.08
N ILE A 60 4.75 -12.22 6.90
CA ILE A 60 5.62 -13.31 6.42
C ILE A 60 6.04 -14.24 7.57
N LYS A 61 6.11 -13.70 8.80
CA LYS A 61 6.58 -14.42 10.00
C LYS A 61 8.04 -14.88 9.90
N MET A 62 8.90 -14.03 9.33
CA MET A 62 10.34 -14.28 9.17
C MET A 62 11.14 -13.01 9.52
N GLN A 63 12.42 -13.19 9.82
CA GLN A 63 13.35 -12.06 9.97
C GLN A 63 13.68 -11.46 8.59
N MET A 64 13.70 -10.14 8.51
CA MET A 64 14.14 -9.43 7.31
C MET A 64 15.67 -9.47 7.20
N VAL A 65 16.18 -9.92 6.06
CA VAL A 65 17.60 -9.81 5.70
C VAL A 65 17.79 -8.51 4.93
N TRP A 66 18.16 -7.46 5.66
CA TRP A 66 18.35 -6.16 5.03
C TRP A 66 19.60 -6.14 4.15
N LYS A 67 19.42 -5.93 2.85
CA LYS A 67 20.52 -5.73 1.90
C LYS A 67 20.76 -4.24 1.67
N ASN A 68 21.99 -3.79 1.89
CA ASN A 68 22.34 -2.36 1.82
C ASN A 68 22.20 -1.78 0.40
N ASP A 69 22.30 -2.61 -0.62
CA ASP A 69 22.11 -2.26 -2.02
C ASP A 69 20.65 -2.29 -2.48
N PHE A 70 19.69 -2.64 -1.61
CA PHE A 70 18.27 -2.71 -1.95
C PHE A 70 17.78 -1.44 -2.68
N TRP A 71 18.16 -0.26 -2.19
CA TRP A 71 17.75 1.00 -2.80
C TRP A 71 18.29 1.22 -4.22
N LYS A 72 19.36 0.52 -4.61
CA LYS A 72 19.95 0.58 -5.95
C LYS A 72 19.33 -0.45 -6.91
N LYS A 73 18.50 -1.35 -6.39
CA LYS A 73 17.92 -2.49 -7.14
C LYS A 73 16.41 -2.35 -7.33
N ILE A 74 15.81 -1.29 -6.80
CA ILE A 74 14.37 -1.08 -6.89
C ILE A 74 14.02 -0.06 -7.97
N VAL A 75 12.87 -0.27 -8.57
CA VAL A 75 12.13 0.74 -9.33
C VAL A 75 10.86 1.11 -8.57
N ILE A 76 10.42 2.35 -8.77
CA ILE A 76 9.11 2.78 -8.30
C ILE A 76 8.17 2.80 -9.49
N LYS A 77 7.07 2.07 -9.38
CA LYS A 77 6.00 2.07 -10.37
C LYS A 77 4.84 2.92 -9.84
N LYS A 78 4.21 3.72 -10.70
CA LYS A 78 3.00 4.48 -10.39
C LYS A 78 1.84 4.00 -11.26
N GLY A 79 0.65 3.97 -10.70
CA GLY A 79 -0.59 3.70 -11.44
C GLY A 79 -1.82 4.19 -10.66
N ALA A 80 -3.00 3.97 -11.24
CA ALA A 80 -4.28 4.26 -10.59
C ALA A 80 -5.01 2.96 -10.24
N ALA A 81 -5.70 2.95 -9.09
CA ALA A 81 -6.41 1.77 -8.62
C ALA A 81 -7.91 1.84 -8.88
N ASN A 82 -8.43 0.80 -9.51
CA ASN A 82 -9.83 0.42 -9.50
C ASN A 82 -10.10 -0.47 -8.28
N ILE A 83 -10.99 -0.03 -7.40
CA ILE A 83 -11.37 -0.78 -6.20
C ILE A 83 -12.82 -1.20 -6.35
N GLY A 84 -13.07 -2.51 -6.28
CA GLY A 84 -14.45 -2.99 -6.20
C GLY A 84 -15.08 -2.55 -4.88
N SER A 85 -16.10 -1.70 -4.93
CA SER A 85 -16.91 -1.32 -3.77
C SER A 85 -18.23 -2.09 -3.76
N CYS A 86 -18.80 -2.29 -2.57
CA CYS A 86 -20.14 -2.86 -2.39
C CYS A 86 -20.81 -2.16 -1.20
N GLU A 87 -22.11 -1.85 -1.25
CA GLU A 87 -22.84 -1.17 -0.16
C GLU A 87 -22.71 -1.89 1.19
N THR A 88 -22.52 -3.21 1.17
CA THR A 88 -22.29 -4.02 2.38
C THR A 88 -20.97 -3.70 3.09
N LEU A 89 -20.02 -3.05 2.40
CA LEU A 89 -18.71 -2.69 2.93
C LEU A 89 -18.80 -1.68 4.09
N SER A 90 -19.65 -0.66 3.97
CA SER A 90 -19.79 0.41 4.98
C SER A 90 -20.25 -0.14 6.34
N LYS A 91 -21.35 -0.92 6.34
CA LYS A 91 -21.89 -1.59 7.53
C LYS A 91 -20.89 -2.58 8.14
N SER A 92 -20.10 -3.25 7.30
CA SER A 92 -19.11 -4.22 7.75
C SER A 92 -17.89 -3.56 8.40
N ILE A 93 -17.44 -2.42 7.87
CA ILE A 93 -16.30 -1.66 8.41
C ILE A 93 -16.62 -1.10 9.79
N GLU A 94 -17.79 -0.46 9.95
CA GLU A 94 -18.18 0.17 11.22
C GLU A 94 -18.17 -0.82 12.40
N LYS A 95 -18.57 -2.07 12.15
CA LYS A 95 -18.62 -3.12 13.18
C LYS A 95 -17.28 -3.81 13.44
N LYS A 96 -16.38 -3.86 12.45
CA LYS A 96 -15.17 -4.71 12.48
C LYS A 96 -13.85 -3.95 12.61
N ILE A 97 -13.86 -2.63 12.44
CA ILE A 97 -12.67 -1.78 12.53
C ILE A 97 -12.71 -0.98 13.84
N PRO A 98 -11.58 -0.86 14.59
CA PRO A 98 -11.54 -0.04 15.79
C PRO A 98 -11.97 1.41 15.54
N ILE A 99 -12.70 1.98 16.51
CA ILE A 99 -13.33 3.31 16.39
C ILE A 99 -12.36 4.42 15.93
N ASN A 100 -11.12 4.43 16.41
CA ASN A 100 -10.13 5.44 16.01
C ASN A 100 -9.79 5.32 14.52
N ARG A 101 -9.63 4.10 14.00
CA ARG A 101 -9.40 3.87 12.57
C ARG A 101 -10.62 4.21 11.74
N TYR A 102 -11.82 3.94 12.24
CA TYR A 102 -13.06 4.31 11.57
C TYR A 102 -13.21 5.83 11.45
N LYS A 103 -12.91 6.58 12.51
CA LYS A 103 -12.89 8.05 12.48
C LYS A 103 -11.93 8.58 11.41
N ASP A 104 -10.74 8.01 11.29
CA ASP A 104 -9.78 8.39 10.25
C ASP A 104 -10.30 8.09 8.84
N ILE A 105 -10.96 6.94 8.64
CA ILE A 105 -11.56 6.58 7.34
C ILE A 105 -12.63 7.61 6.96
N LYS A 106 -13.52 7.98 7.89
CA LYS A 106 -14.54 9.01 7.66
C LYS A 106 -13.97 10.39 7.41
N TYR A 107 -12.87 10.73 8.08
CA TYR A 107 -12.12 11.95 7.79
C TYR A 107 -11.58 11.95 6.35
N TYR A 108 -10.94 10.87 5.90
CA TYR A 108 -10.45 10.75 4.53
C TYR A 108 -11.58 10.74 3.49
N GLU A 109 -12.70 10.06 3.76
CA GLU A 109 -13.90 10.07 2.91
C GLU A 109 -14.41 11.50 2.71
N LYS A 110 -14.49 12.29 3.79
CA LYS A 110 -14.84 13.71 3.71
C LYS A 110 -13.86 14.51 2.85
N LEU A 111 -12.55 14.26 2.97
CA LEU A 111 -11.56 14.93 2.13
C LEU A 111 -11.72 14.59 0.65
N ILE A 112 -11.93 13.30 0.34
CA ILE A 112 -12.14 12.82 -1.03
C ILE A 112 -13.39 13.44 -1.65
N SER A 113 -14.50 13.51 -0.90
CA SER A 113 -15.75 14.13 -1.37
C SER A 113 -15.63 15.64 -1.60
N ASN A 114 -14.62 16.29 -1.02
CA ASN A 114 -14.29 17.71 -1.28
C ASN A 114 -13.16 17.88 -2.32
N ASP A 115 -12.91 16.84 -3.13
CA ASP A 115 -11.86 16.79 -4.16
C ASP A 115 -10.46 17.17 -3.64
N LYS A 116 -10.20 16.90 -2.35
CA LYS A 116 -8.86 17.08 -1.79
C LYS A 116 -7.98 15.91 -2.20
N TYR A 117 -6.80 16.24 -2.73
CA TYR A 117 -5.77 15.25 -3.02
C TYR A 117 -5.30 14.57 -1.73
N LEU A 118 -5.28 13.24 -1.75
CA LEU A 118 -4.66 12.41 -0.72
C LEU A 118 -3.35 11.85 -1.28
N ASP A 119 -2.34 11.71 -0.42
CA ASP A 119 -1.10 11.06 -0.82
C ASP A 119 -1.36 9.66 -1.41
N PRO A 120 -0.53 9.17 -2.33
CA PRO A 120 -0.72 7.84 -2.94
C PRO A 120 -0.66 6.72 -1.91
N LEU A 121 -1.27 5.58 -2.20
CA LEU A 121 -1.06 4.35 -1.43
C LEU A 121 0.34 3.78 -1.74
N LEU A 122 0.99 3.17 -0.75
CA LEU A 122 2.33 2.60 -0.94
C LEU A 122 2.30 1.08 -0.78
N PHE A 123 2.74 0.37 -1.80
CA PHE A 123 2.85 -1.08 -1.83
C PHE A 123 4.31 -1.53 -2.07
N ILE A 124 4.60 -2.78 -1.76
CA ILE A 124 5.82 -3.48 -2.13
C ILE A 124 5.48 -4.82 -2.80
N SER A 125 6.21 -5.18 -3.85
CA SER A 125 6.04 -6.45 -4.56
C SER A 125 6.64 -7.62 -3.78
N ALA A 126 6.14 -8.83 -4.03
CA ALA A 126 6.74 -10.06 -3.54
C ALA A 126 8.18 -10.27 -4.03
N LYS A 127 8.53 -9.79 -5.24
CA LYS A 127 9.90 -9.83 -5.75
C LYS A 127 10.85 -9.09 -4.80
N ALA A 128 10.52 -7.84 -4.46
CA ALA A 128 11.31 -7.02 -3.54
C ALA A 128 11.38 -7.61 -2.12
N ILE A 129 10.28 -8.19 -1.65
CA ILE A 129 10.26 -8.94 -0.38
C ILE A 129 11.20 -10.15 -0.42
N THR A 130 11.19 -10.91 -1.51
CA THR A 130 12.02 -12.11 -1.67
C THR A 130 13.50 -11.75 -1.70
N TYR A 131 13.87 -10.65 -2.35
CA TYR A 131 15.24 -10.13 -2.33
C TYR A 131 15.75 -9.82 -0.92
N LEU A 132 14.87 -9.37 -0.02
CA LEU A 132 15.16 -9.10 1.38
C LEU A 132 15.03 -10.35 2.28
N GLY A 133 15.03 -11.55 1.70
CA GLY A 133 15.01 -12.83 2.42
C GLY A 133 13.62 -13.35 2.78
N GLY A 134 12.56 -12.73 2.26
CA GLY A 134 11.18 -13.18 2.49
C GLY A 134 10.78 -14.37 1.62
N ARG A 135 9.77 -15.12 2.04
CA ARG A 135 9.09 -16.11 1.21
C ARG A 135 7.68 -15.61 0.89
N ALA A 136 7.46 -15.13 -0.32
CA ALA A 136 6.16 -14.65 -0.82
C ALA A 136 5.92 -15.18 -2.23
N LYS A 137 4.65 -15.35 -2.65
CA LYS A 137 4.38 -15.80 -4.02
C LYS A 137 4.66 -14.64 -4.97
N ASN A 138 5.29 -14.88 -6.11
CA ASN A 138 5.75 -13.82 -7.03
C ASN A 138 4.69 -12.79 -7.46
N LYS A 139 3.40 -13.14 -7.40
CA LYS A 139 2.27 -12.26 -7.75
C LYS A 139 1.71 -11.47 -6.56
N ASP A 140 2.20 -11.71 -5.33
CA ASP A 140 1.71 -11.04 -4.14
C ASP A 140 2.23 -9.60 -4.06
N PHE A 141 1.40 -8.72 -3.52
CA PHE A 141 1.75 -7.34 -3.19
C PHE A 141 1.30 -7.06 -1.75
N PHE A 142 2.09 -6.28 -1.04
CA PHE A 142 1.84 -5.95 0.36
C PHE A 142 1.70 -4.43 0.50
N ILE A 143 0.60 -3.98 1.10
CA ILE A 143 0.45 -2.57 1.45
C ILE A 143 1.42 -2.21 2.58
N LEU A 144 2.30 -1.24 2.34
CA LEU A 144 3.18 -0.65 3.34
C LEU A 144 2.47 0.47 4.10
N ASP A 145 1.72 1.31 3.37
CA ASP A 145 0.99 2.43 3.94
C ASP A 145 -0.27 2.78 3.15
N GLY A 146 -1.26 3.36 3.83
CA GLY A 146 -2.46 3.91 3.21
C GLY A 146 -3.73 3.07 3.36
N THR A 147 -3.76 2.01 4.18
CA THR A 147 -4.95 1.13 4.31
C THR A 147 -6.25 1.90 4.64
N ARG A 148 -6.19 2.92 5.50
CA ARG A 148 -7.37 3.76 5.83
C ARG A 148 -7.84 4.60 4.63
N ARG A 149 -6.88 5.14 3.85
CA ARG A 149 -7.16 5.89 2.62
C ARG A 149 -7.74 4.96 1.54
N LEU A 150 -7.20 3.76 1.39
CA LEU A 150 -7.73 2.73 0.50
C LEU A 150 -9.21 2.46 0.78
N ILE A 151 -9.57 2.25 2.05
CA ILE A 151 -10.95 2.02 2.46
C ILE A 151 -11.83 3.23 2.16
N ALA A 152 -11.36 4.45 2.47
CA ALA A 152 -12.11 5.68 2.16
C ALA A 152 -12.37 5.83 0.66
N HIS A 153 -11.37 5.58 -0.18
CA HIS A 153 -11.50 5.56 -1.64
C HIS A 153 -12.53 4.52 -2.11
N ALA A 154 -12.52 3.33 -1.52
CA ALA A 154 -13.51 2.29 -1.82
C ALA A 154 -14.93 2.74 -1.47
N LEU A 155 -15.12 3.39 -0.31
CA LEU A 155 -16.43 3.90 0.12
C LEU A 155 -16.92 5.06 -0.75
N SER A 156 -16.01 5.94 -1.19
CA SER A 156 -16.33 7.08 -2.06
C SER A 156 -16.44 6.71 -3.55
N ASN A 157 -16.17 5.46 -3.93
CA ASN A 157 -16.06 5.03 -5.33
C ASN A 157 -15.09 5.89 -6.17
N LYS A 158 -13.96 6.29 -5.58
CA LYS A 158 -12.93 7.13 -6.21
C LYS A 158 -11.62 6.37 -6.30
N ARG A 159 -10.92 6.50 -7.42
CA ARG A 159 -9.65 5.80 -7.69
C ARG A 159 -8.49 6.47 -6.96
N PRO A 160 -7.73 5.78 -6.10
CA PRO A 160 -6.50 6.32 -5.54
C PRO A 160 -5.32 6.14 -6.49
N ASP A 161 -4.37 7.05 -6.41
CA ASP A 161 -3.01 6.84 -6.91
C ASP A 161 -2.29 5.78 -6.08
N ILE A 162 -1.49 4.95 -6.74
CA ILE A 162 -0.67 3.91 -6.11
C ILE A 162 0.78 4.06 -6.52
N LEU A 163 1.66 3.86 -5.55
CA LEU A 163 3.09 3.65 -5.72
C LEU A 163 3.45 2.23 -5.32
N ILE A 164 4.27 1.56 -6.13
CA ILE A 164 4.75 0.21 -5.88
C ILE A 164 6.27 0.23 -5.87
N ILE A 165 6.85 -0.21 -4.76
CA ILE A 165 8.27 -0.58 -4.69
C ILE A 165 8.41 -1.97 -5.30
N ASP A 166 9.13 -2.06 -6.40
CA ASP A 166 9.40 -3.33 -7.09
C ASP A 166 10.89 -3.47 -7.36
N LEU A 167 11.36 -4.66 -7.73
CA LEU A 167 12.74 -4.83 -8.21
C LEU A 167 12.84 -4.43 -9.67
N GLU A 168 14.01 -3.93 -10.05
CA GLU A 168 14.44 -3.89 -11.44
C GLU A 168 14.42 -5.32 -11.99
N ASP A 169 13.78 -5.51 -13.14
CA ASP A 169 13.90 -6.78 -13.86
C ASP A 169 15.36 -6.90 -14.33
N GLU A 170 15.99 -8.05 -14.09
CA GLU A 170 17.31 -8.35 -14.64
C GLU A 170 17.18 -8.35 -16.17
N LYS A 171 17.91 -7.45 -16.84
CA LYS A 171 17.99 -7.40 -18.30
C LYS A 171 18.78 -8.58 -18.85
#